data_AF-A0A9E0VE03-F1
#
_entry.id   AF-A0A9E0VE03-F1
#
_cell.length_a   1.000
_cell.length_b   1.000
_cell.length_c   1.000
_cell.angle_alpha   90.00
_cell.angle_beta   90.00
_cell.angle_gamma   90.00
#
_symmetry.space_group_name_H-M   'P 1'
#
loop_
_entity.id
_entity.type
_entity.pdbx_description
1 polymer ?
#
loop_
_entity_poly.entity_id
_entity_poly.type
_entity_poly.pdbx_seq_one_letter_code
_entity_poly.pdbx_strand_id
1 'polypeptide(L)'
;MAWDRNSAHYPPAVRQFDPTACWAAGLEWWLRCMRESRSLITQLNLINRFSGLWNTDPDSPEYGTLTGEALGTVMSDDAIRMDYSVRSAGSWDKDFINGKLPISPVLIGYYEPEVSGFHVNIIHSLNNTETADVNVMDPNGGRYRTRSNRHFKSRNYVLGWAK
;
A
#
# COMPACT_ATOMS: atom_id res chain seq x y z
N MET A 1 10.61 11.13 -13.99
CA MET A 1 11.37 9.90 -14.28
C MET A 1 10.37 8.77 -14.34
N ALA A 2 10.38 7.94 -15.39
CA ALA A 2 9.41 6.85 -15.56
C ALA A 2 9.83 5.64 -14.72
N TRP A 3 8.92 5.12 -13.90
CA TRP A 3 9.07 3.85 -13.18
C TRP A 3 9.15 2.70 -14.19
N ASP A 4 10.25 1.94 -14.16
CA ASP A 4 10.45 0.80 -15.05
C ASP A 4 9.54 -0.36 -14.61
N ARG A 5 8.45 -0.53 -15.36
CA ARG A 5 7.49 -1.61 -15.16
C ARG A 5 8.22 -2.92 -15.44
N ASN A 6 8.31 -3.79 -14.42
CA ASN A 6 8.95 -5.11 -14.48
C ASN A 6 10.48 -5.15 -14.31
N SER A 7 11.08 -4.20 -13.59
CA SER A 7 12.51 -4.35 -13.27
C SER A 7 12.74 -5.66 -12.48
N ALA A 8 13.77 -6.42 -12.87
CA ALA A 8 14.32 -7.51 -12.07
C ALA A 8 15.01 -7.01 -10.77
N HIS A 9 14.78 -5.74 -10.40
CA HIS A 9 15.50 -5.00 -9.36
C HIS A 9 14.54 -4.32 -8.37
N TYR A 10 13.35 -4.90 -8.16
CA TYR A 10 12.57 -4.50 -6.99
C TYR A 10 13.42 -4.65 -5.73
N PRO A 11 13.34 -3.69 -4.79
CA PRO A 11 14.09 -3.80 -3.54
C PRO A 11 13.68 -5.07 -2.80
N PRO A 12 14.50 -5.63 -1.90
CA PRO A 12 14.09 -6.76 -1.08
C PRO A 12 12.75 -6.48 -0.39
N ALA A 13 11.86 -7.48 -0.40
CA ALA A 13 10.56 -7.34 0.25
C ALA A 13 10.72 -6.97 1.72
N VAL A 14 9.86 -6.06 2.20
CA VAL A 14 9.88 -5.60 3.59
C VAL A 14 8.80 -6.34 4.35
N ARG A 15 9.21 -7.12 5.37
CA ARG A 15 8.29 -7.83 6.26
C ARG A 15 7.86 -6.91 7.39
N GLN A 16 6.55 -6.86 7.67
CA GLN A 16 6.02 -6.22 8.88
C GLN A 16 6.57 -6.91 10.13
N PHE A 17 7.08 -6.14 11.10
CA PHE A 17 7.64 -6.75 12.33
C PHE A 17 6.56 -7.22 13.31
N ASP A 18 5.37 -6.63 13.26
CA ASP A 18 4.20 -7.02 14.04
C ASP A 18 2.93 -7.06 13.17
N PRO A 19 1.78 -7.54 13.69
CA PRO A 19 0.53 -7.60 12.94
C PRO A 19 -0.06 -6.26 12.49
N THR A 20 0.28 -5.12 13.12
CA THR A 20 -0.31 -3.80 12.84
C THR A 20 0.57 -2.93 11.92
N ALA A 21 1.83 -3.32 11.71
CA ALA A 21 2.82 -2.56 10.94
C ALA A 21 2.74 -2.74 9.41
N CYS A 22 1.70 -3.38 8.85
CA CYS A 22 1.61 -3.66 7.41
C CYS A 22 1.69 -2.39 6.54
N TRP A 23 1.04 -1.31 6.96
CA TRP A 23 1.07 -0.01 6.27
C TRP A 23 2.48 0.60 6.27
N ALA A 24 3.19 0.52 7.39
CA ALA A 24 4.52 1.10 7.55
C ALA A 24 5.58 0.31 6.76
N ALA A 25 5.51 -1.03 6.81
CA ALA A 25 6.37 -1.90 6.01
C ALA A 25 6.11 -1.75 4.50
N GLY A 26 4.84 -1.66 4.10
CA GLY A 26 4.46 -1.37 2.71
C GLY A 26 5.02 -0.04 2.23
N LEU A 27 4.84 1.01 3.03
CA LEU A 27 5.33 2.35 2.71
C LEU A 27 6.86 2.45 2.71
N GLU A 28 7.56 1.77 3.62
CA GLU A 28 9.02 1.69 3.57
C GLU A 28 9.49 1.10 2.24
N TRP A 29 8.91 -0.03 1.81
CA TRP A 29 9.27 -0.62 0.53
C TRP A 29 8.97 0.31 -0.64
N TRP A 30 7.83 1.01 -0.60
CA TRP A 30 7.51 2.02 -1.60
C TRP A 30 8.54 3.16 -1.61
N LEU A 31 9.01 3.63 -0.45
CA LEU A 31 10.06 4.65 -0.37
C LEU A 31 11.41 4.14 -0.88
N ARG A 32 11.74 2.85 -0.70
CA ARG A 32 12.93 2.23 -1.31
C ARG A 32 12.85 2.26 -2.84
N CYS A 33 11.66 2.07 -3.40
CA CYS A 33 11.39 2.22 -4.84
C CYS A 33 11.57 3.66 -5.32
N MET A 34 11.22 4.65 -4.49
CA MET A 34 11.27 6.08 -4.83
C MET A 34 12.53 6.82 -4.38
N ARG A 35 13.56 6.09 -3.94
CA ARG A 35 14.76 6.61 -3.25
C ARG A 35 15.55 7.71 -3.97
N GLU A 36 15.41 7.81 -5.29
CA GLU A 36 16.07 8.86 -6.09
C GLU A 36 15.41 10.23 -5.94
N SER A 37 14.15 10.26 -5.48
CA SER A 37 13.34 11.48 -5.38
C SER A 37 12.81 11.75 -3.96
N ARG A 38 12.97 10.78 -3.05
CA ARG A 38 12.40 10.82 -1.70
C ARG A 38 13.36 10.20 -0.70
N SER A 39 13.37 10.75 0.52
CA SER A 39 14.11 10.16 1.63
C SER A 39 13.52 8.82 2.02
N LEU A 40 14.38 7.83 2.25
CA LEU A 40 13.96 6.56 2.83
C LEU A 40 13.59 6.76 4.30
N ILE A 41 12.39 6.33 4.67
CA ILE A 41 11.91 6.28 6.06
C ILE A 41 11.60 4.82 6.37
N THR A 42 12.21 4.30 7.44
CA THR A 42 12.01 2.92 7.88
C THR A 42 10.66 2.73 8.56
N GLN A 43 10.16 1.50 8.63
CA GLN A 43 8.86 1.17 9.24
C GLN A 43 8.76 1.67 10.68
N LEU A 44 9.82 1.56 11.49
CA LEU A 44 9.83 2.06 12.87
C LEU A 44 9.75 3.59 12.92
N ASN A 45 10.45 4.27 12.01
CA ASN A 45 10.40 5.74 11.95
C ASN A 45 9.05 6.24 11.42
N LEU A 46 8.42 5.52 10.48
CA LEU A 46 7.06 5.80 10.01
C LEU A 46 6.05 5.64 11.15
N ILE A 47 6.13 4.54 11.90
CA ILE A 47 5.28 4.28 13.06
C ILE A 47 5.43 5.39 14.11
N ASN A 48 6.66 5.74 14.48
CA ASN A 48 6.90 6.79 15.47
C ASN A 48 6.33 8.13 14.99
N ARG A 49 6.55 8.48 13.71
CA ARG A 49 6.07 9.72 13.10
C ARG A 49 4.55 9.84 13.10
N PHE A 50 3.84 8.76 12.82
CA PHE A 50 2.39 8.75 12.63
C PHE A 50 1.63 8.05 13.76
N SER A 51 2.26 7.87 14.93
CA SER A 51 1.65 7.24 16.11
C SER A 51 0.38 7.94 16.58
N GLY A 52 0.29 9.26 16.39
CA GLY A 52 -0.91 10.05 16.71
C GLY A 52 -2.12 9.80 15.79
N LEU A 53 -1.95 9.06 14.69
CA LEU A 53 -3.04 8.71 13.76
C LEU A 53 -3.61 7.31 13.99
N TRP A 54 -3.09 6.60 14.98
CA TRP A 54 -3.52 5.24 15.27
C TRP A 54 -4.95 5.22 15.82
N ASN A 55 -5.69 4.20 15.43
CA ASN A 55 -7.00 3.96 16.00
C ASN A 55 -6.85 3.49 17.45
N THR A 56 -7.41 4.28 18.37
CA THR A 56 -7.37 4.02 19.81
C THR A 56 -8.62 3.35 20.36
N ASP A 57 -9.60 3.04 19.50
CA ASP A 57 -10.82 2.32 19.90
C ASP A 57 -10.52 0.83 20.13
N PRO A 58 -10.53 0.33 21.38
CA PRO A 58 -10.15 -1.04 21.71
C PRO A 58 -11.14 -2.08 21.16
N ASP A 59 -12.36 -1.68 20.82
CA ASP A 59 -13.39 -2.58 20.28
C ASP A 59 -13.32 -2.68 18.74
N SER A 60 -12.47 -1.87 18.11
CA SER A 60 -12.30 -1.85 16.67
C SER A 60 -11.36 -2.96 16.18
N PRO A 61 -11.68 -3.66 15.07
CA PRO A 61 -10.73 -4.59 14.43
C PRO A 61 -9.47 -3.90 13.91
N GLU A 62 -9.43 -2.56 13.89
CA GLU A 62 -8.30 -1.74 13.46
C GLU A 62 -7.55 -1.12 14.65
N TYR A 63 -7.83 -1.56 15.89
CA TYR A 63 -7.14 -1.05 17.09
C TYR A 63 -5.62 -1.16 16.97
N GLY A 64 -4.91 -0.08 17.28
CA GLY A 64 -3.44 -0.02 17.22
C GLY A 64 -2.87 0.03 15.80
N THR A 65 -3.69 0.27 14.78
CA THR A 65 -3.24 0.52 13.39
C THR A 65 -3.94 1.73 12.77
N LEU A 66 -3.69 1.99 11.48
CA LEU A 66 -4.34 3.06 10.73
C LEU A 66 -5.69 2.61 10.17
N THR A 67 -6.69 3.49 10.26
CA THR A 67 -7.90 3.39 9.44
C THR A 67 -7.59 3.78 7.99
N GLY A 68 -8.50 3.48 7.06
CA GLY A 68 -8.37 3.94 5.67
C GLY A 68 -8.28 5.47 5.54
N GLU A 69 -8.98 6.22 6.38
CA GLU A 69 -8.90 7.69 6.42
C GLU A 69 -7.53 8.17 6.89
N ALA A 70 -7.03 7.61 7.99
CA ALA A 70 -5.72 7.93 8.54
C ALA A 70 -4.59 7.60 7.55
N LEU A 71 -4.74 6.53 6.76
CA LEU A 71 -3.79 6.19 5.70
C LEU A 71 -3.72 7.27 4.63
N GLY A 72 -4.84 7.92 4.27
CA GLY A 72 -4.85 9.05 3.32
C GLY A 72 -4.04 10.25 3.83
N THR A 73 -4.12 10.54 5.13
CA THR A 73 -3.29 11.56 5.80
C THR A 73 -1.80 11.19 5.74
N VAL A 74 -1.46 9.92 5.99
CA VAL A 74 -0.06 9.44 5.88
C VAL A 74 0.46 9.58 4.44
N MET A 75 -0.35 9.21 3.45
CA MET A 75 0.01 9.31 2.04
C MET A 75 0.32 10.75 1.62
N SER A 76 -0.50 11.70 2.08
CA SER A 76 -0.40 13.11 1.69
C SER A 76 0.64 13.91 2.46
N ASP A 77 1.25 13.36 3.52
CA ASP A 77 2.30 14.00 4.31
C ASP A 77 3.47 14.47 3.44
N ASP A 78 4.05 15.65 3.73
CA ASP A 78 5.12 16.27 2.95
C ASP A 78 6.40 15.44 2.84
N ALA A 79 6.63 14.50 3.76
CA ALA A 79 7.75 13.57 3.66
C ALA A 79 7.46 12.39 2.71
N ILE A 80 6.18 12.06 2.50
CA ILE A 80 5.72 10.92 1.70
C ILE A 80 5.34 11.36 0.27
N ARG A 81 4.57 12.43 0.14
CA ARG A 81 4.18 13.07 -1.13
C ARG A 81 3.53 12.09 -2.10
N MET A 82 2.53 11.36 -1.63
CA MET A 82 1.62 10.62 -2.49
C MET A 82 0.34 11.43 -2.74
N ASP A 83 -0.18 11.34 -3.96
CA ASP A 83 -1.60 11.56 -4.19
C ASP A 83 -2.35 10.28 -3.81
N TYR A 84 -3.61 10.41 -3.40
CA TYR A 84 -4.44 9.26 -3.07
C TYR A 84 -5.87 9.41 -3.58
N SER A 85 -6.56 8.27 -3.69
CA SER A 85 -7.98 8.20 -4.00
C SER A 85 -8.62 7.11 -3.17
N VAL A 86 -9.75 7.45 -2.54
CA VAL A 86 -10.68 6.44 -2.00
C VAL A 86 -11.54 5.94 -3.14
N ARG A 87 -11.75 4.62 -3.21
CA ARG A 87 -12.56 3.96 -4.23
C ARG A 87 -13.62 3.10 -3.55
N SER A 88 -14.79 3.00 -4.18
CA SER A 88 -15.90 2.25 -3.61
C SER A 88 -15.72 0.74 -3.80
N ALA A 89 -16.38 -0.04 -2.94
CA ALA A 89 -16.47 -1.49 -3.15
C ALA A 89 -16.93 -1.82 -4.58
N GLY A 90 -16.33 -2.85 -5.18
CA GLY A 90 -16.63 -3.26 -6.56
C GLY A 90 -16.08 -2.35 -7.67
N SER A 91 -15.62 -1.13 -7.39
CA SER A 91 -15.17 -0.17 -8.42
C SER A 91 -13.72 -0.38 -8.87
N TRP A 92 -13.25 -1.62 -8.94
CA TRP A 92 -11.89 -1.92 -9.36
C TRP A 92 -11.65 -1.46 -10.79
N ASP A 93 -10.67 -0.57 -10.96
CA ASP A 93 -10.33 0.03 -12.24
C ASP A 93 -8.88 -0.32 -12.58
N LYS A 94 -8.73 -1.29 -13.48
CA LYS A 94 -7.41 -1.73 -13.93
C LYS A 94 -6.69 -0.64 -14.72
N ASP A 95 -7.43 0.18 -15.47
CA ASP A 95 -6.87 1.18 -16.36
C ASP A 95 -6.36 2.37 -15.54
N PHE A 96 -7.05 2.70 -14.45
CA PHE A 96 -6.55 3.62 -13.44
C PHE A 96 -5.20 3.15 -12.86
N ILE A 97 -5.12 1.92 -12.37
CA ILE A 97 -3.88 1.36 -11.80
C ILE A 97 -2.78 1.35 -12.87
N ASN A 98 -3.10 0.86 -14.07
CA ASN A 98 -2.17 0.88 -15.21
C ASN A 98 -1.66 2.30 -15.48
N GLY A 99 -2.53 3.31 -15.44
CA GLY A 99 -2.14 4.71 -15.63
C GLY A 99 -1.22 5.26 -14.54
N LYS A 100 -1.24 4.72 -13.32
CA LYS A 100 -0.37 5.15 -12.21
C LYS A 100 0.96 4.42 -12.15
N LEU A 101 1.00 3.16 -12.59
CA LEU A 101 2.21 2.35 -12.54
C LEU A 101 3.45 2.93 -13.27
N PRO A 102 3.37 3.75 -14.33
CA PRO A 102 4.54 4.44 -14.91
C PRO A 102 5.15 5.51 -14.00
N ILE A 103 4.42 5.95 -12.98
CA ILE A 103 4.85 7.03 -12.08
C ILE A 103 5.49 6.42 -10.83
N SER A 104 4.85 5.42 -10.24
CA SER A 104 5.34 4.67 -9.08
C SER A 104 4.56 3.37 -8.92
N PRO A 105 5.01 2.44 -8.05
CA PRO A 105 4.12 1.45 -7.48
C PRO A 105 2.90 2.11 -6.82
N VAL A 106 1.80 1.38 -6.73
CA VAL A 106 0.56 1.85 -6.12
C VAL A 106 0.41 1.17 -4.76
N LEU A 107 0.37 1.96 -3.69
CA LEU A 107 -0.02 1.45 -2.38
C LEU A 107 -1.53 1.25 -2.36
N ILE A 108 -2.00 0.09 -1.91
CA ILE A 108 -3.42 -0.17 -1.69
C ILE A 108 -3.68 -0.52 -0.23
N GLY A 109 -4.54 0.25 0.43
CA GLY A 109 -5.12 -0.08 1.72
C GLY A 109 -6.53 -0.61 1.54
N TYR A 110 -6.82 -1.79 2.10
CA TYR A 110 -8.09 -2.49 1.89
C TYR A 110 -8.44 -3.37 3.10
N TYR A 111 -9.70 -3.80 3.19
CA TYR A 111 -10.11 -4.79 4.19
C TYR A 111 -9.76 -6.20 3.71
N GLU A 112 -8.94 -6.91 4.49
CA GLU A 112 -8.49 -8.28 4.23
C GLU A 112 -9.23 -9.25 5.15
N PRO A 113 -10.16 -10.06 4.61
CA PRO A 113 -10.91 -11.03 5.40
C PRO A 113 -10.03 -12.06 6.11
N GLU A 114 -8.90 -12.47 5.53
CA GLU A 114 -8.02 -13.50 6.12
C GLU A 114 -7.39 -13.05 7.46
N VAL A 115 -7.20 -11.75 7.64
CA VAL A 115 -6.70 -11.16 8.90
C VAL A 115 -7.78 -10.40 9.66
N SER A 116 -9.03 -10.47 9.18
CA SER A 116 -10.21 -9.80 9.75
C SER A 116 -9.99 -8.31 10.04
N GLY A 117 -9.28 -7.59 9.17
CA GLY A 117 -8.86 -6.22 9.44
C GLY A 117 -8.31 -5.48 8.24
N PHE A 118 -7.82 -4.28 8.48
CA PHE A 118 -7.19 -3.45 7.46
C PHE A 118 -5.80 -3.98 7.10
N HIS A 119 -5.52 -4.11 5.80
CA HIS A 119 -4.24 -4.54 5.28
C HIS A 119 -3.75 -3.63 4.16
N VAL A 120 -2.43 -3.62 3.97
CA VAL A 120 -1.77 -2.88 2.90
C VAL A 120 -0.97 -3.82 2.02
N ASN A 121 -1.11 -3.65 0.70
CA ASN A 121 -0.23 -4.24 -0.30
C ASN A 121 0.36 -3.14 -1.18
N ILE A 122 1.50 -3.40 -1.82
CA ILE A 122 2.07 -2.49 -2.84
C ILE A 122 1.99 -3.15 -4.20
N ILE A 123 1.12 -2.66 -5.07
CA ILE A 123 0.99 -3.10 -6.45
C ILE A 123 2.17 -2.55 -7.26
N HIS A 124 2.98 -3.45 -7.84
CA HIS A 124 4.16 -3.05 -8.61
C HIS A 124 4.04 -3.36 -10.10
N SER A 125 3.17 -4.31 -10.49
CA SER A 125 2.83 -4.55 -11.89
C SER A 125 1.45 -5.19 -12.05
N LEU A 126 0.89 -5.10 -13.25
CA LEU A 126 -0.24 -5.94 -13.65
C LEU A 126 0.27 -7.34 -13.99
N ASN A 127 -0.41 -8.37 -13.51
CA ASN A 127 -0.05 -9.76 -13.82
C ASN A 127 -0.52 -10.15 -15.23
N ASN A 128 -1.75 -9.75 -15.58
CA ASN A 128 -2.31 -9.88 -16.92
C ASN A 128 -3.35 -8.76 -17.12
N THR A 129 -3.33 -8.12 -18.29
CA THR A 129 -4.28 -7.08 -18.68
C THR A 129 -5.71 -7.59 -18.86
N GLU A 130 -5.91 -8.89 -19.02
CA GLU A 130 -7.23 -9.53 -19.19
C GLU A 130 -7.94 -9.77 -17.87
N THR A 131 -7.27 -10.36 -16.87
CA THR A 131 -7.89 -10.71 -15.58
C THR A 131 -7.90 -9.55 -14.58
N ALA A 132 -7.15 -8.49 -14.87
CA ALA A 132 -6.91 -7.37 -13.95
C ALA A 132 -6.29 -7.78 -12.61
N ASP A 133 -5.64 -8.95 -12.57
CA ASP A 133 -4.84 -9.38 -11.42
C ASP A 133 -3.55 -8.57 -11.34
N VAL A 134 -3.01 -8.45 -10.13
CA VAL A 134 -1.87 -7.59 -9.83
C VAL A 134 -0.79 -8.36 -9.12
N ASN A 135 0.46 -8.02 -9.41
CA ASN A 135 1.59 -8.47 -8.62
C ASN A 135 1.89 -7.42 -7.55
N VAL A 136 2.05 -7.91 -6.31
CA VAL A 136 2.18 -7.09 -5.12
C VAL A 136 3.41 -7.48 -4.30
N MET A 137 3.98 -6.49 -3.62
CA MET A 137 4.72 -6.73 -2.39
C MET A 137 3.72 -6.79 -1.24
N ASP A 138 3.67 -7.94 -0.56
CA ASP A 138 2.85 -8.18 0.62
C ASP A 138 3.73 -8.12 1.88
N PRO A 139 3.53 -7.11 2.75
CA PRO A 139 4.24 -6.99 4.03
C PRO A 139 4.01 -8.19 4.94
N ASN A 140 2.86 -8.88 4.81
CA ASN A 140 2.56 -10.06 5.60
C ASN A 140 3.42 -11.25 5.13
N GLY A 141 4.46 -11.50 5.92
CA GLY A 141 5.52 -12.46 5.60
C GLY A 141 6.61 -11.90 4.68
N GLY A 142 6.50 -10.65 4.22
CA GLY A 142 7.48 -9.96 3.37
C GLY A 142 7.74 -10.69 2.06
N ARG A 143 6.73 -10.82 1.19
CA ARG A 143 6.81 -11.65 -0.03
C ARG A 143 6.19 -10.96 -1.23
N TYR A 144 6.70 -11.31 -2.41
CA TYR A 144 6.02 -11.02 -3.67
C TYR A 144 4.92 -12.04 -3.92
N ARG A 145 3.74 -11.57 -4.34
CA ARG A 145 2.58 -12.42 -4.61
C ARG A 145 1.78 -11.88 -5.78
N THR A 146 1.03 -12.75 -6.44
CA THR A 146 -0.05 -12.34 -7.34
C THR A 146 -1.36 -12.33 -6.55
N ARG A 147 -2.16 -11.28 -6.72
CA ARG A 147 -3.47 -11.10 -6.08
C ARG A 147 -4.53 -10.89 -7.14
N SER A 148 -5.66 -11.58 -6.99
CA SER A 148 -6.81 -11.32 -7.85
C SER A 148 -7.47 -10.00 -7.46
N ASN A 149 -8.01 -9.29 -8.45
CA ASN A 149 -8.78 -8.07 -8.19
C ASN A 149 -9.93 -8.26 -7.19
N ARG A 150 -10.41 -9.50 -7.02
CA ARG A 150 -11.49 -9.86 -6.10
C ARG A 150 -11.12 -9.60 -4.63
N HIS A 151 -9.85 -9.67 -4.27
CA HIS A 151 -9.39 -9.39 -2.91
C HIS A 151 -9.67 -7.95 -2.46
N PHE A 152 -9.76 -7.01 -3.41
CA PHE A 152 -9.87 -5.58 -3.10
C PHE A 152 -11.31 -5.04 -3.24
N LYS A 153 -12.29 -5.92 -3.51
CA LYS A 153 -13.66 -5.52 -3.85
C LYS A 153 -14.66 -5.61 -2.70
N SER A 154 -14.25 -6.13 -1.53
CA SER A 154 -15.13 -6.42 -0.40
C SER A 154 -15.68 -5.15 0.28
N ARG A 155 -14.88 -4.09 0.34
CA ARG A 155 -15.20 -2.79 0.94
C ARG A 155 -14.55 -1.66 0.13
N ASN A 156 -14.77 -0.42 0.56
CA ASN A 156 -14.00 0.71 0.06
C ASN A 156 -12.51 0.48 0.32
N TYR A 157 -11.68 0.98 -0.60
CA TYR A 157 -10.23 0.84 -0.52
C TYR A 157 -9.56 2.17 -0.89
N VAL A 158 -8.33 2.35 -0.43
CA VAL A 158 -7.50 3.53 -0.67
C VAL A 158 -6.37 3.15 -1.60
N LEU A 159 -6.16 3.95 -2.65
CA LEU A 159 -5.00 3.84 -3.53
C LEU A 159 -4.11 5.07 -3.33
N GLY A 160 -2.80 4.87 -3.22
CA GLY A 160 -1.79 5.92 -3.16
C GLY A 160 -0.71 5.74 -4.22
N TRP A 161 -0.27 6.83 -4.86
CA TRP A 161 0.80 6.83 -5.85
C TRP A 161 1.61 8.13 -5.74
N ALA A 162 2.80 8.16 -6.34
CA ALA A 162 3.66 9.34 -6.27
C ALA A 162 2.98 10.57 -6.89
N LYS A 163 2.98 11.66 -6.13
CA LYS A 163 2.75 13.02 -6.63
C LYS A 163 3.96 13.50 -7.43
#